data_AF-A0A285K9Y7-F1
#
_entry.id   AF-A0A285K9Y7-F1
#
_cell.length_a   1.000
_cell.length_b   1.000
_cell.length_c   1.000
_cell.angle_alpha   90.00
_cell.angle_beta   90.00
_cell.angle_gamma   90.00
#
_symmetry.space_group_name_H-M   'P 1'
#
loop_
_entity.id
_entity.type
_entity.pdbx_description
1 polymer ?
#
loop_
_entity_poly.entity_id
_entity_poly.type
_entity_poly.pdbx_seq_one_letter_code
_entity_poly.pdbx_strand_id
1 'polypeptide(L)'
;MIRGEVVHGAGRGRPLGFPTANLAVEDPAGLPGDGVYLGMFALDGGPAAPALVSIGANPTFGGEVRTVEAYVLDRDEDMYGRRAEVRLVTLIREQERFDSAEALVEAMASDERAARRLLTMGEDAEERGWRRFGPDSIERAMLLALSDELGVDLRPRSINLGDGTRLEIEGADENCGLLVQMVGNQGTFRSLHRNKVMADMFKLTWLRSSMFPESRILLCVSETVAQVFSPSGWTTRAARDLGIEVLLYTGDGKLQTVVGK
;
A
#
# COMPACT_ATOMS: atom_id res chain seq x y z
N MET A 1 -4.46 -11.78 1.38
CA MET A 1 -3.15 -12.28 1.87
C MET A 1 -3.23 -13.80 1.83
N ILE A 2 -2.20 -14.46 1.31
CA ILE A 2 -2.10 -15.92 1.22
C ILE A 2 -1.14 -16.39 2.31
N ARG A 3 -1.50 -17.47 3.01
CA ARG A 3 -0.67 -18.09 4.05
C ARG A 3 -0.51 -19.57 3.77
N GLY A 4 0.66 -20.11 4.09
CA GLY A 4 0.93 -21.52 3.91
C GLY A 4 2.33 -21.92 4.37
N GLU A 5 2.55 -23.23 4.45
CA GLU A 5 3.87 -23.79 4.68
C GLU A 5 4.60 -23.97 3.35
N VAL A 6 5.90 -23.67 3.31
CA VAL A 6 6.73 -23.97 2.14
C VAL A 6 7.01 -25.47 2.08
N VAL A 7 6.48 -26.12 1.05
CA VAL A 7 6.58 -27.56 0.84
C VAL A 7 7.37 -27.89 -0.41
N HIS A 8 7.78 -29.15 -0.51
CA HIS A 8 8.44 -29.66 -1.71
C HIS A 8 7.42 -29.75 -2.85
N GLY A 9 7.73 -29.08 -3.97
CA GLY A 9 6.99 -29.20 -5.23
C GLY A 9 7.67 -30.14 -6.22
N ALA A 10 7.27 -30.03 -7.49
CA ALA A 10 7.89 -30.79 -8.58
C ALA A 10 9.33 -30.34 -8.91
N GLY A 11 9.83 -29.27 -8.28
CA GLY A 11 11.21 -28.79 -8.41
C GLY A 11 11.60 -28.31 -9.81
N ARG A 12 10.62 -28.04 -10.69
CA ARG A 12 10.84 -27.77 -12.12
C ARG A 12 11.57 -26.45 -12.40
N GLY A 13 11.41 -25.45 -11.53
CA GLY A 13 12.03 -24.14 -11.72
C GLY A 13 13.53 -24.09 -11.41
N ARG A 14 14.02 -24.92 -10.48
CA ARG A 14 15.42 -24.89 -10.04
C ARG A 14 16.44 -25.20 -11.15
N PRO A 15 16.24 -26.25 -12.00
CA PRO A 15 17.09 -26.48 -13.17
C PRO A 15 17.05 -25.36 -14.21
N LEU A 16 16.00 -24.54 -14.21
CA LEU A 16 15.78 -23.45 -15.16
C LEU A 16 16.33 -22.10 -14.67
N GLY A 17 16.96 -22.06 -13.50
CA GLY A 17 17.46 -20.83 -12.88
C GLY A 17 16.42 -20.05 -12.06
N PHE A 18 15.22 -20.60 -11.87
CA PHE A 18 14.13 -19.97 -11.12
C PHE A 18 13.63 -20.88 -9.98
N PRO A 19 14.35 -21.02 -8.87
CA PRO A 19 13.90 -21.83 -7.74
C PRO A 19 12.59 -21.29 -7.14
N THR A 20 11.51 -22.07 -7.23
CA THR A 20 10.19 -21.69 -6.68
C THR A 20 9.87 -22.39 -5.36
N ALA A 21 9.44 -21.61 -4.36
CA ALA A 21 8.82 -22.10 -3.15
C ALA A 21 7.37 -22.50 -3.45
N ASN A 22 7.03 -23.77 -3.25
CA ASN A 22 5.65 -24.24 -3.39
C ASN A 22 4.94 -24.07 -2.04
N LEU A 23 3.72 -23.53 -2.03
CA LEU A 23 2.98 -23.29 -0.79
C LEU A 23 1.85 -24.30 -0.62
N ALA A 24 1.84 -24.98 0.52
CA ALA A 24 0.66 -25.65 1.03
C ALA A 24 -0.26 -24.59 1.66
N VAL A 25 -1.17 -24.05 0.85
CA VAL A 25 -2.03 -22.92 1.22
C VAL A 25 -3.08 -23.34 2.24
N GLU A 26 -3.25 -22.53 3.28
CA GLU A 26 -4.23 -22.76 4.37
C GLU A 26 -5.69 -22.58 3.91
N ASP A 27 -5.95 -21.61 3.02
CA ASP A 27 -7.26 -21.34 2.40
C ASP A 27 -7.17 -21.32 0.86
N PRO A 28 -7.27 -22.48 0.20
CA PRO A 28 -7.25 -22.58 -1.26
C PRO A 28 -8.49 -21.97 -1.94
N ALA A 29 -9.60 -21.79 -1.24
CA ALA A 29 -10.83 -21.24 -1.81
C ALA A 29 -10.71 -19.72 -2.01
N GLY A 30 -9.97 -19.03 -1.14
CA GLY A 30 -9.71 -17.60 -1.20
C GLY A 30 -8.67 -17.13 -2.22
N LEU A 31 -8.09 -18.03 -3.03
CA LEU A 31 -7.10 -17.64 -4.04
C LEU A 31 -7.75 -16.87 -5.21
N PRO A 32 -7.10 -15.82 -5.75
CA PRO A 32 -7.58 -15.08 -6.91
C PRO A 32 -7.50 -15.93 -8.20
N GLY A 33 -7.79 -15.30 -9.35
CA GLY A 33 -7.68 -15.95 -10.65
C GLY A 33 -6.29 -16.50 -10.96
N ASP A 34 -6.23 -17.41 -11.92
CA ASP A 34 -4.98 -18.03 -12.35
C ASP A 34 -4.10 -17.02 -13.10
N GLY A 35 -2.79 -17.00 -12.79
CA GLY A 35 -1.84 -16.10 -13.42
C GLY A 35 -0.55 -15.93 -12.64
N VAL A 36 0.30 -15.03 -13.16
CA VAL A 36 1.55 -14.60 -12.54
C VAL A 36 1.37 -13.21 -11.97
N TYR A 37 1.66 -13.07 -10.68
CA TYR A 37 1.52 -11.85 -9.91
C TYR A 37 2.87 -11.35 -9.42
N LEU A 38 3.02 -10.04 -9.30
CA LEU A 38 3.96 -9.46 -8.37
C LEU A 38 3.37 -9.59 -6.96
N GLY A 39 4.16 -10.08 -6.00
CA GLY A 39 3.79 -10.16 -4.60
C GLY A 39 4.94 -9.83 -3.66
N MET A 40 4.62 -9.67 -2.38
CA MET A 40 5.58 -9.53 -1.28
C MET A 40 5.52 -10.81 -0.43
N PHE A 41 6.66 -11.47 -0.26
CA PHE A 41 6.82 -12.77 0.38
C PHE A 41 7.62 -12.63 1.68
N ALA A 42 7.04 -13.03 2.81
CA ALA A 42 7.68 -13.02 4.12
C ALA A 42 7.74 -14.43 4.70
N LEU A 43 8.80 -14.73 5.46
CA LEU A 43 8.97 -16.00 6.17
C LEU A 43 8.97 -15.76 7.67
N ASP A 44 8.20 -16.57 8.41
CA ASP A 44 8.12 -16.59 9.87
C ASP A 44 7.89 -15.19 10.50
N GLY A 45 7.12 -14.33 9.82
CA GLY A 45 6.85 -12.95 10.24
C GLY A 45 8.02 -11.98 10.06
N GLY A 46 9.09 -12.41 9.39
CA GLY A 46 10.24 -11.58 9.05
C GLY A 46 9.98 -10.57 7.92
N PRO A 47 11.02 -9.85 7.46
CA PRO A 47 10.88 -8.86 6.40
C PRO A 47 10.40 -9.50 5.09
N ALA A 48 9.51 -8.81 4.40
CA ALA A 48 9.00 -9.24 3.11
C ALA A 48 9.97 -8.88 1.98
N ALA A 49 10.14 -9.80 1.03
CA ALA A 49 10.89 -9.60 -0.20
C ALA A 49 9.96 -9.70 -1.42
N PRO A 50 10.21 -8.96 -2.51
CA PRO A 50 9.43 -9.10 -3.73
C PRO A 50 9.53 -10.52 -4.30
N ALA A 51 8.44 -11.02 -4.88
CA ALA A 51 8.36 -12.34 -5.49
C ALA A 51 7.45 -12.34 -6.72
N LEU A 52 7.78 -13.19 -7.69
CA LEU A 52 6.84 -13.62 -8.72
C LEU A 52 6.02 -14.78 -8.16
N VAL A 53 4.71 -14.63 -8.13
CA VAL A 53 3.79 -15.62 -7.56
C VAL A 53 2.91 -16.17 -8.68
N SER A 54 3.12 -17.43 -9.02
CA SER A 54 2.26 -18.16 -9.96
C SER A 54 1.14 -18.87 -9.20
N ILE A 55 -0.09 -18.65 -9.64
CA ILE A 55 -1.29 -19.33 -9.16
C ILE A 55 -1.91 -20.03 -10.35
N GLY A 56 -2.10 -21.34 -10.25
CA GLY A 56 -2.68 -22.11 -11.35
C GLY A 56 -3.15 -23.49 -10.96
N ALA A 57 -4.02 -24.08 -11.78
CA ALA A 57 -4.46 -25.46 -11.57
C ALA A 57 -3.36 -26.47 -11.91
N ASN A 58 -3.11 -27.43 -11.02
CA ASN A 58 -2.21 -28.55 -11.31
C ASN A 58 -2.94 -29.57 -12.22
N PRO A 59 -2.51 -29.75 -13.48
CA PRO A 59 -3.18 -30.68 -14.40
C PRO A 59 -3.01 -32.16 -13.98
N THR A 60 -2.00 -32.47 -13.16
CA THR A 60 -1.67 -33.84 -12.75
C THR A 60 -2.66 -34.43 -11.74
N PHE A 61 -3.45 -33.58 -11.07
CA PHE A 61 -4.50 -33.99 -10.11
C PHE A 61 -5.91 -33.65 -10.59
N GLY A 62 -6.16 -33.73 -11.90
CA GLY A 62 -7.49 -33.51 -12.47
C GLY A 62 -7.99 -32.06 -12.43
N GLY A 63 -7.12 -31.09 -12.14
CA GLY A 63 -7.45 -29.66 -12.16
C GLY A 63 -8.19 -29.14 -10.93
N GLU A 64 -8.47 -29.98 -9.91
CA GLU A 64 -9.21 -29.55 -8.71
C GLU A 64 -8.34 -28.81 -7.68
N VAL A 65 -7.02 -29.00 -7.71
CA VAL A 65 -6.10 -28.38 -6.75
C VAL A 65 -5.30 -27.27 -7.42
N ARG A 66 -5.58 -26.02 -7.01
CA ARG A 66 -4.76 -24.85 -7.36
C ARG A 66 -3.46 -24.87 -6.56
N THR A 67 -2.35 -24.63 -7.23
CA THR A 67 -1.01 -24.52 -6.64
C THR A 67 -0.58 -23.06 -6.60
N VAL A 68 0.17 -22.71 -5.56
CA VAL A 68 0.82 -21.41 -5.43
C VAL A 68 2.32 -21.62 -5.37
N GLU A 69 3.03 -21.05 -6.33
CA GLU A 69 4.48 -21.11 -6.44
C GLU A 69 5.06 -19.69 -6.39
N ALA A 70 6.03 -19.45 -5.52
CA ALA A 70 6.69 -18.15 -5.37
C ALA A 70 8.18 -18.25 -5.72
N TYR A 71 8.60 -17.51 -6.75
CA TYR A 71 10.01 -17.21 -7.01
C TYR A 71 10.35 -15.90 -6.30
N VAL A 72 11.05 -15.99 -5.16
CA VAL A 72 11.44 -14.83 -4.36
C VAL A 72 12.66 -14.18 -4.99
N LEU A 73 12.55 -12.90 -5.35
CA LEU A 73 13.63 -12.19 -6.04
C LEU A 73 14.84 -12.04 -5.12
N ASP A 74 16.02 -12.17 -5.72
CA ASP A 74 17.31 -11.93 -5.09
C ASP A 74 17.57 -12.78 -3.82
N ARG A 75 16.89 -13.93 -3.72
CA ARG A 75 16.96 -14.83 -2.56
C ARG A 75 17.32 -16.25 -2.98
N ASP A 76 18.33 -16.81 -2.31
CA ASP A 76 18.82 -18.18 -2.52
C ASP A 76 19.05 -18.84 -1.15
N GLU A 77 17.95 -19.05 -0.42
CA GLU A 77 17.96 -19.76 0.87
C GLU A 77 17.00 -20.97 0.83
N ASP A 78 17.27 -21.99 1.65
CA ASP A 78 16.31 -23.07 1.87
C ASP A 78 15.15 -22.56 2.73
N MET A 79 13.94 -22.72 2.20
CA MET A 79 12.71 -22.21 2.81
C MET A 79 11.78 -23.33 3.31
N TYR A 80 12.10 -24.60 3.06
CA TYR A 80 11.20 -25.72 3.35
C TYR A 80 10.83 -25.82 4.83
N GLY A 81 9.55 -26.15 5.11
CA GLY A 81 9.00 -26.30 6.45
C GLY A 81 8.73 -24.98 7.18
N ARG A 82 9.05 -23.84 6.58
CA ARG A 82 8.83 -22.51 7.16
C ARG A 82 7.46 -21.96 6.78
N ARG A 83 6.93 -21.07 7.63
CA ARG A 83 5.64 -20.42 7.36
C ARG A 83 5.85 -19.22 6.46
N ALA A 84 5.14 -19.19 5.33
CA ALA A 84 5.16 -18.10 4.38
C ALA A 84 3.87 -17.27 4.45
N GLU A 85 4.03 -15.96 4.35
CA GLU A 85 2.94 -15.03 4.08
C GLU A 85 3.19 -14.32 2.75
N VAL A 86 2.18 -14.30 1.87
CA VAL A 86 2.27 -13.67 0.55
C VAL A 86 1.17 -12.63 0.39
N ARG A 87 1.58 -11.39 0.14
CA ARG A 87 0.68 -10.29 -0.25
C ARG A 87 0.81 -10.04 -1.74
N LEU A 88 -0.23 -10.32 -2.51
CA LEU A 88 -0.25 -10.01 -3.93
C LEU A 88 -0.37 -8.49 -4.13
N VAL A 89 0.44 -7.94 -5.04
CA VAL A 89 0.49 -6.52 -5.38
C VAL A 89 -0.30 -6.27 -6.66
N THR A 90 0.03 -6.97 -7.75
CA THR A 90 -0.67 -6.81 -9.04
C THR A 90 -0.50 -8.05 -9.92
N LEU A 91 -1.46 -8.31 -10.80
CA LEU A 91 -1.33 -9.28 -11.88
C LEU A 91 -0.34 -8.75 -12.92
N ILE A 92 0.63 -9.59 -13.32
CA ILE A 92 1.58 -9.31 -14.41
C ILE A 92 1.01 -9.85 -15.72
N ARG A 93 0.49 -11.09 -15.70
CA ARG A 93 -0.17 -11.73 -16.84
C ARG A 93 -1.02 -12.92 -16.40
N GLU A 94 -1.94 -13.32 -17.26
CA GLU A 94 -2.70 -14.56 -17.09
C GLU A 94 -1.82 -15.81 -17.24
N GLN A 95 -2.34 -16.95 -16.79
CA GLN A 95 -1.63 -18.23 -16.89
C GLN A 95 -1.55 -18.68 -18.35
N GLU A 96 -0.34 -19.02 -18.80
CA GLU A 96 -0.07 -19.47 -20.15
C GLU A 96 0.52 -20.89 -20.15
N ARG A 97 0.25 -21.65 -21.22
CA ARG A 97 0.90 -22.93 -21.49
C ARG A 97 2.06 -22.70 -22.45
N PHE A 98 3.19 -23.34 -22.18
CA PHE A 98 4.39 -23.24 -23.00
C PHE A 98 4.70 -24.59 -23.63
N ASP A 99 5.04 -24.57 -24.91
CA ASP A 99 5.36 -25.78 -25.69
C ASP A 99 6.82 -26.21 -25.53
N SER A 100 7.67 -25.40 -24.87
CA SER A 100 9.06 -25.73 -24.57
C SER A 100 9.57 -25.09 -23.26
N ALA A 101 10.67 -25.63 -22.73
CA ALA A 101 11.31 -25.08 -21.53
C ALA A 101 11.93 -23.70 -21.79
N GLU A 102 12.45 -23.46 -23.00
CA GLU A 102 13.02 -22.19 -23.41
C GLU A 102 11.96 -21.08 -23.44
N ALA A 103 10.77 -21.38 -23.97
CA ALA A 103 9.65 -20.44 -23.97
C ALA A 103 9.19 -20.08 -22.54
N LEU A 104 9.17 -21.06 -21.64
CA LEU A 104 8.89 -20.82 -20.23
C LEU A 104 9.96 -19.91 -19.59
N VAL A 105 11.25 -20.17 -19.83
CA VAL A 105 12.36 -19.34 -19.31
C VAL A 105 12.27 -17.91 -19.82
N GLU A 106 11.97 -17.70 -21.10
CA GLU A 106 11.80 -16.37 -21.67
C GLU A 106 10.63 -15.62 -21.03
N ALA A 107 9.50 -16.31 -20.82
CA ALA A 107 8.35 -15.75 -20.11
C ALA A 107 8.71 -15.36 -18.67
N MET A 108 9.38 -16.25 -17.91
CA MET A 108 9.80 -15.95 -16.53
C MET A 108 10.78 -14.77 -16.46
N ALA A 109 11.72 -14.66 -17.40
CA ALA A 109 12.62 -13.51 -17.49
C ALA A 109 11.89 -12.21 -17.89
N SER A 110 10.82 -12.31 -18.68
CA SER A 110 9.94 -11.17 -18.98
C SER A 110 9.15 -10.73 -17.75
N ASP A 111 8.60 -11.69 -17.01
CA ASP A 111 7.85 -11.47 -15.78
C ASP A 111 8.73 -10.79 -14.72
N GLU A 112 9.98 -11.25 -14.54
CA GLU A 112 10.93 -10.62 -13.62
C GLU A 112 11.24 -9.18 -14.03
N ARG A 113 11.48 -8.91 -15.32
CA ARG A 113 11.68 -7.54 -15.80
C ARG A 113 10.46 -6.66 -15.58
N ALA A 114 9.25 -7.20 -15.73
CA ALA A 114 8.01 -6.47 -15.46
C ALA A 114 7.86 -6.17 -13.97
N ALA A 115 8.08 -7.15 -13.11
CA ALA A 115 8.08 -7.00 -11.65
C ALA A 115 9.08 -5.92 -11.20
N ARG A 116 10.34 -5.97 -11.67
CA ARG A 116 11.36 -4.97 -11.33
C ARG A 116 10.97 -3.57 -11.78
N ARG A 117 10.39 -3.40 -12.98
CA ARG A 117 9.86 -2.09 -13.42
C ARG A 117 8.74 -1.59 -12.51
N LEU A 118 7.81 -2.45 -12.12
CA LEU A 118 6.70 -2.09 -11.25
C LEU A 118 7.18 -1.69 -9.85
N LEU A 119 8.19 -2.37 -9.30
CA LEU A 119 8.84 -2.02 -8.04
C LEU A 119 9.47 -0.62 -8.11
N THR A 120 10.29 -0.36 -9.13
CA THR A 120 10.91 0.97 -9.32
C THR A 120 9.86 2.06 -9.53
N MET A 121 8.78 1.80 -10.28
CA MET A 121 7.71 2.78 -10.45
C MET A 121 7.00 3.12 -9.13
N GLY A 122 6.88 2.15 -8.22
CA GLY A 122 6.37 2.33 -6.86
C GLY A 122 7.30 3.20 -6.02
N GLU A 123 8.59 2.85 -5.97
CA GLU A 123 9.62 3.63 -5.27
C GLU A 123 9.71 5.06 -5.79
N ASP A 124 9.74 5.25 -7.12
CA ASP A 124 9.74 6.56 -7.74
C ASP A 124 8.45 7.35 -7.43
N ALA A 125 7.30 6.68 -7.32
CA ALA A 125 6.05 7.34 -6.97
C ALA A 125 6.08 7.85 -5.53
N GLU A 126 6.63 7.06 -4.62
CA GLU A 126 6.86 7.47 -3.23
C GLU A 126 7.84 8.63 -3.16
N GLU A 127 8.97 8.55 -3.84
CA GLU A 127 9.98 9.63 -3.85
C GLU A 127 9.42 10.91 -4.47
N ARG A 128 8.68 10.81 -5.59
CA ARG A 128 7.94 11.95 -6.18
C ARG A 128 6.92 12.53 -5.22
N GLY A 129 6.25 11.67 -4.44
CA GLY A 129 5.33 12.09 -3.38
C GLY A 129 6.04 12.95 -2.34
N TRP A 130 7.20 12.52 -1.86
CA TRP A 130 8.01 13.27 -0.92
C TRP A 130 8.59 14.56 -1.50
N ARG A 131 8.90 14.63 -2.80
CA ARG A 131 9.35 15.86 -3.47
C ARG A 131 8.29 16.99 -3.44
N ARG A 132 7.01 16.66 -3.20
CA ARG A 132 5.96 17.68 -2.97
C ARG A 132 6.20 18.48 -1.68
N PHE A 133 6.94 17.90 -0.73
CA PHE A 133 7.31 18.54 0.51
C PHE A 133 8.78 18.93 0.48
N GLY A 134 9.05 20.22 0.62
CA GLY A 134 10.42 20.69 0.85
C GLY A 134 11.01 19.99 2.08
N PRO A 135 12.33 19.73 2.13
CA PRO A 135 12.99 19.07 3.27
C PRO A 135 12.68 19.74 4.61
N ASP A 136 12.53 21.06 4.60
CA ASP A 136 12.26 21.89 5.79
C ASP A 136 10.81 22.40 5.85
N SER A 137 9.89 21.80 5.09
CA SER A 137 8.49 22.22 5.08
C SER A 137 7.76 21.80 6.36
N ILE A 138 6.83 22.64 6.82
CA ILE A 138 6.01 22.32 8.00
C ILE A 138 5.17 21.07 7.75
N GLU A 139 4.67 20.86 6.54
CA GLU A 139 3.90 19.67 6.17
C GLU A 139 4.74 18.41 6.28
N ARG A 140 6.02 18.45 5.89
CA ARG A 140 6.93 17.31 6.08
C ARG A 140 7.08 16.98 7.55
N ALA A 141 7.31 18.00 8.39
CA ALA A 141 7.44 17.83 9.83
C ALA A 141 6.15 17.31 10.47
N MET A 142 4.99 17.81 10.04
CA MET A 142 3.66 17.35 10.46
C MET A 142 3.46 15.87 10.13
N LEU A 143 3.77 15.43 8.90
CA LEU A 143 3.58 14.04 8.48
C LEU A 143 4.48 13.08 9.27
N LEU A 144 5.73 13.47 9.51
CA LEU A 144 6.66 12.67 10.30
C LEU A 144 6.23 12.56 11.76
N ALA A 145 5.84 13.68 12.39
CA ALA A 145 5.33 13.68 13.75
C ALA A 145 4.04 12.85 13.89
N LEU A 146 3.16 12.90 12.89
CA LEU A 146 1.94 12.09 12.85
C LEU A 146 2.24 10.60 12.70
N SER A 147 3.22 10.24 11.87
CA SER A 147 3.65 8.85 11.71
C SER A 147 4.18 8.28 13.02
N ASP A 148 5.03 9.05 13.72
CA ASP A 148 5.62 8.68 15.00
C ASP A 148 4.56 8.52 16.10
N GLU A 149 3.69 9.51 16.29
CA GLU A 149 2.64 9.51 17.31
C GLU A 149 1.64 8.35 17.11
N LEU A 150 1.30 8.03 15.87
CA LEU A 150 0.34 6.97 15.57
C LEU A 150 0.99 5.58 15.49
N GLY A 151 2.32 5.49 15.43
CA GLY A 151 3.03 4.23 15.18
C GLY A 151 2.70 3.61 13.81
N VAL A 152 2.44 4.45 12.81
CA VAL A 152 2.06 4.05 11.44
C VAL A 152 2.99 4.73 10.45
N ASP A 153 3.56 3.97 9.51
CA ASP A 153 4.37 4.54 8.42
C ASP A 153 3.45 5.26 7.42
N LEU A 154 3.25 6.57 7.61
CA LEU A 154 2.47 7.39 6.68
C LEU A 154 3.37 7.96 5.59
N ARG A 155 2.97 7.72 4.35
CA ARG A 155 3.70 8.21 3.18
C ARG A 155 2.80 9.03 2.26
N PRO A 156 3.35 10.03 1.57
CA PRO A 156 2.61 10.74 0.52
C PRO A 156 2.19 9.75 -0.56
N ARG A 157 0.96 9.86 -1.05
CA ARG A 157 0.41 8.89 -2.00
C ARG A 157 -0.37 9.59 -3.11
N SER A 158 -0.21 9.08 -4.34
CA SER A 158 -1.02 9.46 -5.50
C SER A 158 -2.02 8.34 -5.78
N ILE A 159 -3.31 8.63 -5.60
CA ILE A 159 -4.39 7.66 -5.79
C ILE A 159 -4.88 7.78 -7.24
N ASN A 160 -4.79 6.69 -8.00
CA ASN A 160 -5.35 6.62 -9.34
C ASN A 160 -6.85 6.28 -9.27
N LEU A 161 -7.68 7.08 -9.93
CA LEU A 161 -9.14 6.92 -9.91
C LEU A 161 -9.66 5.95 -10.99
N GLY A 162 -8.78 5.35 -11.78
CA GLY A 162 -9.10 4.34 -12.80
C GLY A 162 -9.31 4.90 -14.21
N ASP A 163 -9.51 6.20 -14.35
CA ASP A 163 -9.66 6.92 -15.64
C ASP A 163 -8.39 7.71 -16.03
N GLY A 164 -7.29 7.48 -15.32
CA GLY A 164 -6.05 8.25 -15.46
C GLY A 164 -6.00 9.51 -14.61
N THR A 165 -7.11 9.92 -13.98
CA THR A 165 -7.13 10.98 -12.98
C THR A 165 -6.36 10.52 -11.74
N ARG A 166 -5.55 11.44 -11.19
CA ARG A 166 -4.78 11.20 -9.95
C ARG A 166 -5.21 12.20 -8.88
N LEU A 167 -5.38 11.70 -7.67
CA LEU A 167 -5.67 12.49 -6.47
C LEU A 167 -4.53 12.33 -5.48
N GLU A 168 -3.94 13.46 -5.09
CA GLU A 168 -2.84 13.48 -4.12
C GLU A 168 -3.36 13.47 -2.67
N ILE A 169 -2.87 12.49 -1.91
CA ILE A 169 -3.02 12.38 -0.47
C ILE A 169 -1.68 12.70 0.18
N GLU A 170 -1.73 13.49 1.24
CA GLU A 170 -0.54 13.99 1.90
C GLU A 170 0.09 12.93 2.81
N GLY A 171 -0.71 12.04 3.39
CA GLY A 171 -0.23 10.84 4.09
C GLY A 171 -1.23 9.69 4.02
N ALA A 172 -0.76 8.47 3.78
CA ALA A 172 -1.53 7.25 3.92
C ALA A 172 -0.65 6.10 4.38
N ASP A 173 -1.24 5.14 5.08
CA ASP A 173 -0.58 3.86 5.38
C ASP A 173 -0.57 2.94 4.14
N GLU A 174 0.14 1.81 4.23
CA GLU A 174 0.31 0.89 3.09
C GLU A 174 -1.03 0.50 2.43
N ASN A 175 -2.06 0.26 3.24
CA ASN A 175 -3.36 -0.25 2.78
C ASN A 175 -4.43 0.84 2.57
N CYS A 176 -4.08 2.12 2.71
CA CYS A 176 -5.07 3.21 2.78
C CYS A 176 -6.12 3.03 3.91
N GLY A 177 -5.83 2.26 4.96
CA GLY A 177 -6.68 2.16 6.16
C GLY A 177 -6.70 3.46 6.98
N LEU A 178 -5.68 4.30 6.81
CA LEU A 178 -5.63 5.67 7.34
C LEU A 178 -5.29 6.64 6.21
N LEU A 179 -6.13 7.65 6.01
CA LEU A 179 -5.93 8.72 5.03
C LEU A 179 -5.78 10.06 5.73
N VAL A 180 -4.75 10.81 5.33
CA VAL A 180 -4.38 12.08 5.95
C VAL A 180 -4.29 13.19 4.90
N GLN A 181 -4.94 14.30 5.19
CA GLN A 181 -4.64 15.59 4.58
C GLN A 181 -4.07 16.53 5.64
N MET A 182 -3.24 17.48 5.21
CA MET A 182 -2.66 18.47 6.09
C MET A 182 -2.87 19.89 5.55
N VAL A 183 -2.94 20.84 6.49
CA VAL A 183 -2.98 22.27 6.17
C VAL A 183 -1.99 23.01 7.08
N GLY A 184 -0.76 23.15 6.57
CA GLY A 184 0.33 23.88 7.19
C GLY A 184 0.29 25.38 6.86
N ASN A 185 0.61 26.23 7.83
CA ASN A 185 0.92 27.64 7.61
C ASN A 185 1.69 28.23 8.79
N GLN A 186 2.88 28.78 8.51
CA GLN A 186 3.72 29.50 9.48
C GLN A 186 3.49 31.02 9.51
N GLY A 187 2.74 31.57 8.55
CA GLY A 187 2.47 33.01 8.43
C GLY A 187 1.12 33.44 9.00
N THR A 188 0.61 34.60 8.61
CA THR A 188 -0.72 35.08 9.02
C THR A 188 -1.85 34.23 8.44
N PHE A 189 -2.89 33.96 9.23
CA PHE A 189 -4.10 33.29 8.76
C PHE A 189 -4.80 34.09 7.64
N ARG A 190 -5.17 33.42 6.55
CA ARG A 190 -5.91 33.99 5.40
C ARG A 190 -7.09 33.10 5.03
N SER A 191 -8.06 33.67 4.32
CA SER A 191 -9.26 32.95 3.85
C SER A 191 -8.93 31.69 3.03
N LEU A 192 -7.82 31.70 2.29
CA LEU A 192 -7.33 30.55 1.52
C LEU A 192 -7.10 29.31 2.39
N HIS A 193 -6.66 29.47 3.64
CA HIS A 193 -6.46 28.32 4.55
C HIS A 193 -7.79 27.66 4.92
N ARG A 194 -8.85 28.47 5.15
CA ARG A 194 -10.19 27.95 5.37
C ARG A 194 -10.68 27.17 4.14
N ASN A 195 -10.44 27.70 2.94
CA ASN A 195 -10.82 27.02 1.71
C ASN A 195 -10.08 25.70 1.52
N LYS A 196 -8.77 25.64 1.82
CA LYS A 196 -7.99 24.40 1.79
C LYS A 196 -8.53 23.37 2.78
N VAL A 197 -8.82 23.77 4.02
CA VAL A 197 -9.48 22.90 5.02
C VAL A 197 -10.77 22.30 4.47
N MET A 198 -11.66 23.10 3.88
CA MET A 198 -12.91 22.60 3.31
C MET A 198 -12.67 21.64 2.15
N ALA A 199 -11.75 21.99 1.24
CA ALA A 199 -11.40 21.14 0.11
C ALA A 199 -10.84 19.79 0.55
N ASP A 200 -10.01 19.77 1.59
CA ASP A 200 -9.40 18.53 2.09
C ASP A 200 -10.39 17.68 2.90
N MET A 201 -11.26 18.29 3.69
CA MET A 201 -12.38 17.58 4.32
C MET A 201 -13.28 16.92 3.27
N PHE A 202 -13.54 17.61 2.15
CA PHE A 202 -14.28 17.03 1.04
C PHE A 202 -13.53 15.87 0.38
N LYS A 203 -12.23 16.02 0.09
CA LYS A 203 -11.41 14.93 -0.49
C LYS A 203 -11.43 13.68 0.39
N LEU A 204 -11.20 13.85 1.70
CA LEU A 204 -11.14 12.75 2.65
C LEU A 204 -12.48 12.00 2.72
N THR A 205 -13.58 12.75 2.84
CA THR A 205 -14.92 12.14 2.92
C THR A 205 -15.32 11.48 1.60
N TRP A 206 -15.00 12.10 0.46
CA TRP A 206 -15.23 11.51 -0.85
C TRP A 206 -14.44 10.20 -1.02
N LEU A 207 -13.12 10.22 -0.75
CA LEU A 207 -12.28 9.02 -0.83
C LEU A 207 -12.80 7.89 0.05
N ARG A 208 -13.16 8.18 1.31
CA ARG A 208 -13.74 7.17 2.18
C ARG A 208 -15.05 6.62 1.60
N SER A 209 -15.96 7.49 1.19
CA SER A 209 -17.26 7.06 0.65
C SER A 209 -17.19 6.29 -0.67
N SER A 210 -16.19 6.57 -1.51
CA SER A 210 -16.17 6.13 -2.90
C SER A 210 -15.15 5.02 -3.18
N MET A 211 -14.05 4.97 -2.41
CA MET A 211 -12.92 4.08 -2.70
C MET A 211 -12.46 3.28 -1.48
N PHE A 212 -12.49 3.87 -0.28
CA PHE A 212 -11.95 3.24 0.92
C PHE A 212 -12.93 3.36 2.11
N PRO A 213 -14.04 2.61 2.10
CA PRO A 213 -15.13 2.77 3.07
C PRO A 213 -14.73 2.57 4.53
N GLU A 214 -13.74 1.71 4.77
CA GLU A 214 -13.26 1.37 6.12
C GLU A 214 -12.15 2.30 6.62
N SER A 215 -11.72 3.28 5.81
CA SER A 215 -10.61 4.15 6.20
C SER A 215 -10.98 5.08 7.35
N ARG A 216 -10.08 5.16 8.32
CA ARG A 216 -10.00 6.33 9.20
C ARG A 216 -9.51 7.53 8.38
N ILE A 217 -10.14 8.68 8.56
CA ILE A 217 -9.77 9.91 7.85
C ILE A 217 -9.39 10.99 8.85
N LEU A 218 -8.25 11.63 8.61
CA LEU A 218 -7.64 12.56 9.53
C LEU A 218 -7.20 13.83 8.80
N LEU A 219 -7.48 14.97 9.40
CA LEU A 219 -6.98 16.28 8.98
C LEU A 219 -6.00 16.82 10.03
N CYS A 220 -4.74 17.00 9.64
CA CYS A 220 -3.73 17.62 10.50
C CYS A 220 -3.56 19.09 10.14
N VAL A 221 -3.67 20.00 11.10
CA VAL A 221 -3.57 21.44 10.86
C VAL A 221 -2.53 22.09 11.75
N SER A 222 -1.84 23.11 11.24
CA SER A 222 -0.95 23.94 12.07
C SER A 222 -1.73 24.83 13.05
N GLU A 223 -1.07 25.35 14.09
CA GLU A 223 -1.66 26.29 15.08
C GLU A 223 -2.41 27.44 14.44
N THR A 224 -1.82 28.06 13.42
CA THR A 224 -2.46 29.18 12.74
C THR A 224 -3.77 28.77 12.08
N VAL A 225 -3.84 27.56 11.53
CA VAL A 225 -5.00 27.05 10.78
C VAL A 225 -6.07 26.49 11.71
N ALA A 226 -5.71 26.02 12.90
CA ALA A 226 -6.65 25.50 13.90
C ALA A 226 -7.74 26.51 14.30
N GLN A 227 -7.51 27.81 14.09
CA GLN A 227 -8.52 28.87 14.23
C GLN A 227 -9.80 28.64 13.39
N VAL A 228 -9.74 27.80 12.36
CA VAL A 228 -10.94 27.38 11.60
C VAL A 228 -11.93 26.59 12.47
N PHE A 229 -11.44 25.92 13.52
CA PHE A 229 -12.17 24.95 14.34
C PHE A 229 -12.52 25.50 15.73
N SER A 230 -13.40 26.49 15.81
CA SER A 230 -13.92 26.91 17.12
C SER A 230 -14.88 25.85 17.71
N PRO A 231 -14.99 25.69 19.05
CA PRO A 231 -15.81 24.63 19.65
C PRO A 231 -17.29 24.62 19.23
N SER A 232 -17.87 25.81 19.01
CA SER A 232 -19.25 26.01 18.54
C SER A 232 -19.34 26.30 17.04
N GLY A 233 -18.22 26.29 16.32
CA GLY A 233 -18.15 26.56 14.89
C GLY A 233 -18.74 25.43 14.06
N TRP A 234 -19.42 25.80 12.98
CA TRP A 234 -20.04 24.82 12.08
C TRP A 234 -19.01 23.87 11.46
N THR A 235 -17.77 24.32 11.23
CA THR A 235 -16.70 23.50 10.64
C THR A 235 -16.29 22.37 11.57
N THR A 236 -16.17 22.64 12.88
CA THR A 236 -15.91 21.65 13.92
C THR A 236 -17.02 20.63 14.00
N ARG A 237 -18.28 21.10 13.95
CA ARG A 237 -19.45 20.21 13.90
C ARG A 237 -19.42 19.34 12.64
N ALA A 238 -19.18 19.93 11.47
CA ALA A 238 -19.13 19.20 10.20
C ALA A 238 -18.02 18.14 10.20
N ALA A 239 -16.82 18.44 10.71
CA ALA A 239 -15.75 17.47 10.84
C ALA A 239 -16.17 16.28 11.70
N ARG A 240 -16.80 16.53 12.85
CA ARG A 240 -17.32 15.48 13.73
C ARG A 240 -18.42 14.64 13.07
N ASP A 241 -19.43 15.31 12.49
CA ASP A 241 -20.57 14.64 11.85
C ASP A 241 -20.13 13.80 10.63
N LEU A 242 -19.03 14.21 9.98
CA LEU A 242 -18.39 13.47 8.88
C LEU A 242 -17.34 12.45 9.38
N GLY A 243 -17.13 12.29 10.69
CA GLY A 243 -16.14 11.37 11.25
C GLY A 243 -14.71 11.65 10.78
N ILE A 244 -14.34 12.93 10.67
CA ILE A 244 -12.98 13.39 10.39
C ILE A 244 -12.30 13.71 11.71
N GLU A 245 -11.26 12.96 12.05
CA GLU A 245 -10.38 13.27 13.18
C GLU A 245 -9.56 14.53 12.83
N VAL A 246 -9.54 15.54 13.68
CA VAL A 246 -8.75 16.76 13.45
C VAL A 246 -7.69 16.89 14.53
N LEU A 247 -6.43 16.88 14.10
CA LEU A 247 -5.28 17.08 14.98
C LEU A 247 -4.61 18.43 14.70
N LEU A 248 -4.16 19.07 15.77
CA LEU A 248 -3.35 20.26 15.76
C LEU A 248 -1.88 19.86 15.91
N TYR A 249 -1.04 20.31 14.98
CA TYR A 249 0.42 20.30 15.10
C TYR A 249 0.91 21.61 15.71
N THR A 250 1.55 21.51 16.87
CA THR A 250 2.05 22.67 17.64
C THR A 250 3.49 23.01 17.27
N GLY A 251 3.89 24.26 17.51
CA GLY A 251 5.26 24.72 17.21
C GLY A 251 6.38 23.98 17.94
N ASP A 252 6.09 23.24 19.00
CA ASP A 252 7.02 22.34 19.70
C ASP A 252 7.05 20.91 19.13
N GLY A 253 6.37 20.67 18.00
CA GLY A 253 6.38 19.40 17.27
C GLY A 253 5.40 18.35 17.81
N LYS A 254 4.51 18.71 18.74
CA LYS A 254 3.52 17.79 19.31
C LYS A 254 2.20 17.82 18.56
N LEU A 255 1.38 16.80 18.82
CA LEU A 255 0.03 16.68 18.30
C LEU A 255 -1.00 16.80 19.42
N GLN A 256 -2.10 17.51 19.14
CA GLN A 256 -3.23 17.67 20.06
C GLN A 256 -4.55 17.44 19.33
N THR A 257 -5.50 16.76 19.96
CA THR A 257 -6.82 16.54 19.37
C THR A 257 -7.67 17.81 19.42
N VAL A 258 -8.15 18.26 18.26
CA VAL A 258 -9.12 19.35 18.11
C VAL A 258 -10.53 18.77 17.94
N VAL A 259 -10.65 17.73 17.12
CA VAL A 259 -11.88 16.95 16.93
C VAL A 259 -11.52 15.48 17.06
N GLY A 260 -12.05 14.83 18.09
CA GLY A 260 -11.83 13.41 18.36
C GLY A 260 -12.77 12.49 17.59
N LYS A 261 -12.56 11.18 17.77
CA LYS A 261 -13.44 10.10 17.30
C LYS A 261 -14.83 10.19 17.93
#